data_AF-A0A7L4LL37-F1
#
_entry.id   AF-A0A7L4LL37-F1
#
_cell.length_a   1.000
_cell.length_b   1.000
_cell.length_c   1.000
_cell.angle_alpha   90.00
_cell.angle_beta   90.00
_cell.angle_gamma   90.00
#
_symmetry.space_group_name_H-M   'P 1'
#
loop_
_entity.id
_entity.type
_entity.pdbx_description
1 polymer ?
#
loop_
_entity_poly.entity_id
_entity_poly.type
_entity_poly.pdbx_seq_one_letter_code
_entity_poly.pdbx_strand_id
1 'polypeptide(L)'
;QLKNLKRQELAARIARIRDASGSDAFGLTDSLLQEDFDPARHDRLMAEWFGEEYYGRGEEEKPQFEEEEGLDDDWNWDSWTGREEGEPQTEPHCEDPDFVVRR
;
A
#
# COMPACT_ATOMS: atom_id res chain seq x y z
N GLN A 1 19.04 9.88 28.06
CA GLN A 1 17.66 9.77 28.60
C GLN A 1 16.59 9.81 27.50
N LEU A 2 16.65 10.71 26.52
CA LEU A 2 15.68 10.78 25.40
C LEU A 2 15.51 9.48 24.57
N LYS A 3 16.60 8.74 24.35
CA LYS A 3 16.59 7.53 23.52
C LYS A 3 15.73 6.40 24.11
N ASN A 4 15.66 6.30 25.44
CA ASN A 4 14.81 5.31 26.10
C ASN A 4 13.34 5.69 26.02
N LEU A 5 13.03 6.99 26.12
CA LEU A 5 11.66 7.50 25.99
C LEU A 5 11.10 7.23 24.60
N LYS A 6 11.88 7.53 23.55
CA LYS A 6 11.48 7.26 22.16
C LYS A 6 11.29 5.77 21.87
N ARG A 7 12.12 4.90 22.45
CA ARG A 7 11.97 3.44 22.31
C ARG A 7 10.68 2.94 22.97
N GLN A 8 10.33 3.46 24.15
CA GLN A 8 9.08 3.10 24.81
C GLN A 8 7.86 3.58 24.01
N GLU A 9 7.95 4.76 23.42
CA GLU A 9 6.88 5.32 22.59
C GLU A 9 6.65 4.49 21.32
N LEU A 10 7.74 4.08 20.64
CA LEU A 10 7.68 3.17 19.49
C LEU A 10 7.06 1.82 19.86
N ALA A 11 7.51 1.21 20.96
CA ALA A 11 6.96 -0.06 21.44
C ALA A 11 5.46 0.03 21.77
N ALA A 12 5.02 1.12 22.40
CA ALA A 12 3.61 1.34 22.70
C ALA A 12 2.77 1.53 21.42
N ARG A 13 3.34 2.16 20.39
CA ARG A 13 2.66 2.38 19.10
C ARG A 13 2.50 1.08 18.32
N ILE A 14 3.52 0.23 18.33
CA ILE A 14 3.47 -1.12 17.74
C ILE A 14 2.43 -1.99 18.45
N ALA A 15 2.37 -1.94 19.79
CA ALA A 15 1.37 -2.66 20.57
C ALA A 15 -0.07 -2.24 20.20
N ARG A 16 -0.32 -0.93 20.03
CA ARG A 16 -1.62 -0.42 19.60
C ARG A 16 -2.05 -0.91 18.22
N ILE A 17 -1.11 -0.98 17.28
CA ILE A 17 -1.38 -1.48 15.93
C ILE A 17 -1.74 -2.97 15.99
N ARG A 18 -1.02 -3.75 16.82
CA ARG A 18 -1.31 -5.16 17.10
C ARG A 18 -2.71 -5.39 17.65
N ASP A 19 -3.14 -4.60 18.62
CA ASP A 19 -4.47 -4.76 19.22
C ASP A 19 -5.59 -4.39 18.25
N ALA A 20 -5.36 -3.39 17.38
CA ALA A 20 -6.34 -2.92 16.41
C ALA A 20 -6.42 -3.77 15.14
N SER A 21 -5.34 -4.47 14.75
CA SER A 21 -5.30 -5.28 13.53
C SER A 21 -6.16 -6.55 13.60
N GLY A 22 -6.66 -6.94 14.78
CA GLY A 22 -7.55 -8.11 14.98
C GLY A 22 -6.94 -9.48 14.62
N SER A 23 -5.76 -9.45 14.01
CA SER A 23 -4.86 -10.53 13.70
C SER A 23 -3.64 -10.28 14.58
N ASP A 24 -3.21 -11.32 15.30
CA ASP A 24 -1.86 -11.40 15.89
C ASP A 24 -0.93 -10.83 14.83
N ALA A 25 -0.31 -9.65 15.02
CA ALA A 25 0.40 -9.01 13.92
C ALA A 25 1.44 -9.99 13.36
N PHE A 26 1.09 -10.62 12.23
CA PHE A 26 1.83 -11.73 11.68
C PHE A 26 3.10 -11.10 11.11
N GLY A 27 4.18 -11.18 11.91
CA GLY A 27 5.55 -10.85 11.52
C GLY A 27 5.94 -9.39 11.29
N LEU A 28 5.15 -8.40 11.73
CA LEU A 28 5.62 -7.02 11.92
C LEU A 28 6.59 -6.95 13.10
N THR A 29 7.83 -7.35 12.85
CA THR A 29 8.94 -7.28 13.80
C THR A 29 9.73 -5.99 13.61
N ASP A 30 10.31 -5.47 14.68
CA ASP A 30 11.18 -4.28 14.62
C ASP A 30 12.33 -4.45 13.61
N SER A 31 12.82 -5.68 13.43
CA SER A 31 13.83 -6.02 12.41
C SER A 31 13.33 -5.83 10.98
N LEU A 32 12.05 -6.12 10.71
CA LEU A 32 11.47 -5.92 9.37
C LEU A 32 11.45 -4.43 8.98
N LEU A 33 11.24 -3.54 9.95
CA LEU A 33 11.18 -2.09 9.75
C LEU A 33 12.55 -1.41 9.70
N GLN A 34 13.59 -2.06 10.24
CA GLN A 34 14.94 -1.50 10.34
C GLN A 34 15.89 -1.99 9.24
N GLU A 35 15.56 -3.09 8.58
CA GLU A 35 16.35 -3.67 7.49
C GLU A 35 16.00 -3.04 6.14
N ASP A 36 16.94 -3.12 5.19
CA ASP A 36 16.71 -2.70 3.81
C ASP A 36 15.61 -3.58 3.17
N PHE A 37 14.80 -2.96 2.29
CA PHE A 37 13.73 -3.66 1.61
C PHE A 37 14.28 -4.69 0.61
N ASP A 38 13.99 -5.97 0.83
CA ASP A 38 14.27 -7.07 -0.08
C ASP A 38 12.94 -7.58 -0.66
N PRO A 39 12.67 -7.36 -1.97
CA PRO A 39 11.42 -7.79 -2.61
C PRO A 39 11.22 -9.30 -2.54
N ALA A 40 12.29 -10.10 -2.69
CA ALA A 40 12.17 -11.55 -2.62
C ALA A 40 11.86 -12.05 -1.21
N ARG A 41 12.30 -11.32 -0.18
CA ARG A 41 11.92 -11.60 1.21
C ARG A 41 10.48 -11.19 1.47
N HIS A 42 10.09 -10.01 1.00
CA HIS A 42 8.72 -9.50 1.14
C HIS A 42 7.69 -10.45 0.52
N ASP A 43 7.94 -10.94 -0.69
CA ASP A 43 7.05 -11.88 -1.38
C ASP A 43 6.85 -13.18 -0.59
N ARG A 44 7.92 -13.69 0.05
CA ARG A 44 7.82 -14.88 0.91
C ARG A 44 6.92 -14.63 2.12
N LEU A 45 7.05 -13.47 2.76
CA LEU A 45 6.25 -13.13 3.93
C LEU A 45 4.77 -12.96 3.55
N MET A 46 4.49 -12.32 2.40
CA MET A 46 3.13 -12.19 1.89
C MET A 46 2.52 -13.54 1.54
N ALA A 47 3.29 -14.44 0.91
CA ALA A 47 2.83 -15.80 0.64
C ALA A 47 2.58 -16.61 1.93
N GLU A 48 3.41 -16.44 2.96
CA GLU A 48 3.27 -17.12 4.24
C GLU A 48 2.03 -16.65 5.01
N TRP A 49 1.75 -15.34 5.02
CA TRP A 49 0.67 -14.76 5.83
C TRP A 49 -0.67 -14.73 5.10
N PHE A 50 -0.64 -14.51 3.79
CA PHE A 50 -1.82 -14.23 2.97
C PHE A 50 -1.90 -15.07 1.71
N GLY A 51 -1.13 -16.17 1.57
CA GLY A 51 -1.03 -16.97 0.34
C GLY A 51 -2.35 -17.55 -0.19
N GLU A 52 -2.45 -18.87 -0.31
CA GLU A 52 -3.59 -19.49 -1.00
C GLU A 52 -4.94 -19.30 -0.28
N GLU A 53 -4.93 -19.11 1.05
CA GLU A 53 -6.17 -18.87 1.79
C GLU A 53 -6.82 -17.53 1.46
N TYR A 54 -6.02 -16.50 1.19
CA TYR A 54 -6.50 -15.15 0.93
C TYR A 54 -6.47 -14.79 -0.56
N TYR A 55 -5.37 -15.04 -1.28
CA TYR A 55 -5.29 -14.82 -2.73
C TYR A 55 -5.86 -15.96 -3.59
N GLY A 56 -5.96 -17.18 -3.04
CA GLY A 56 -6.52 -18.33 -3.77
C GLY A 56 -8.05 -18.42 -3.68
N ARG A 57 -8.69 -17.58 -2.87
CA ARG A 57 -10.14 -17.37 -2.97
C ARG A 57 -10.43 -16.62 -4.26
N GLY A 58 -11.38 -17.14 -5.04
CA GLY A 58 -11.93 -16.39 -6.16
C GLY A 58 -12.50 -15.06 -5.67
N GLU A 59 -12.38 -14.03 -6.49
CA GLU A 59 -12.93 -12.71 -6.20
C GLU A 59 -14.42 -12.83 -5.88
N GLU A 60 -14.85 -12.21 -4.77
CA GLU A 60 -16.27 -12.05 -4.47
C GLU A 60 -16.88 -11.05 -5.46
N GLU A 61 -18.18 -11.19 -5.74
CA GLU A 61 -18.86 -10.28 -6.63
C GLU A 61 -18.79 -8.84 -6.09
N LYS A 62 -18.42 -7.88 -6.94
CA LYS A 62 -18.35 -6.47 -6.58
C LYS A 62 -19.69 -6.03 -5.96
N PRO A 63 -19.69 -5.38 -4.78
CA PRO A 63 -20.93 -4.91 -4.17
C PRO A 63 -21.65 -3.93 -5.11
N GLN A 64 -22.96 -4.13 -5.27
CA GLN A 64 -23.82 -3.23 -6.01
C GLN A 64 -24.22 -2.07 -5.08
N PHE A 65 -23.90 -0.84 -5.47
CA PHE A 65 -24.33 0.37 -4.79
C PHE A 65 -25.55 0.95 -5.51
N GLU A 66 -26.44 1.64 -4.77
CA GLU A 66 -27.53 2.40 -5.39
C GLU A 66 -26.92 3.55 -6.21
N GLU A 67 -27.42 3.76 -7.44
CA GLU A 67 -27.07 4.93 -8.25
C GLU A 67 -27.55 6.20 -7.53
N GLU A 68 -26.64 6.95 -6.93
CA GLU A 68 -26.95 8.22 -6.28
C GLU A 68 -27.09 9.32 -7.35
N GLU A 69 -28.28 9.93 -7.42
CA GLU A 69 -28.60 11.02 -8.36
C GLU A 69 -27.70 12.24 -8.06
N GLY A 70 -26.62 12.40 -8.84
CA GLY A 70 -25.65 13.50 -8.70
C GLY A 70 -24.20 13.06 -8.48
N LEU A 71 -23.90 11.76 -8.38
CA LEU A 71 -22.55 11.28 -8.65
C LEU A 71 -22.34 11.28 -10.16
N ASP A 72 -21.42 12.13 -10.65
CA ASP A 72 -21.05 12.15 -12.06
C ASP A 72 -20.57 10.75 -12.46
N ASP A 73 -21.30 10.12 -13.37
CA ASP A 73 -21.01 8.82 -14.02
C ASP A 73 -19.72 8.88 -14.87
N ASP A 74 -19.02 10.01 -14.81
CA ASP A 74 -17.82 10.33 -15.58
C ASP A 74 -16.56 9.73 -14.95
N TRP A 75 -16.59 9.37 -13.66
CA TRP A 75 -15.41 8.78 -13.01
C TRP A 75 -15.45 7.25 -12.99
N ASN A 76 -14.96 6.65 -14.08
CA ASN A 76 -14.68 5.22 -14.16
C ASN A 76 -13.17 4.95 -14.10
N TRP A 77 -12.72 4.23 -13.07
CA TRP A 77 -11.31 3.77 -12.95
C TRP A 77 -10.87 2.89 -14.11
N ASP A 78 -11.77 2.09 -14.70
CA ASP A 78 -11.47 1.26 -15.87
C ASP A 78 -11.33 2.09 -17.16
N SER A 79 -11.89 3.29 -17.17
CA SER A 79 -11.73 4.28 -18.25
C SER A 79 -10.54 5.21 -18.03
N TRP A 80 -9.87 5.13 -16.88
CA TRP A 80 -8.75 6.02 -16.55
C TRP A 80 -7.53 5.66 -17.39
N THR A 81 -7.22 6.53 -18.35
CA THR A 81 -6.08 6.35 -19.28
C THR A 81 -4.78 7.02 -18.78
N GLY A 82 -4.78 7.51 -17.53
CA GLY A 82 -3.66 8.29 -16.98
C GLY A 82 -3.52 9.70 -17.56
N ARG A 83 -4.45 10.12 -18.43
CA ARG A 83 -4.47 11.43 -19.06
C ARG A 83 -5.60 12.25 -18.47
N GLU A 84 -5.27 13.27 -17.68
CA GLU A 84 -6.26 14.30 -17.35
C GLU A 84 -6.61 15.05 -18.64
N GLU A 85 -7.92 15.20 -18.93
CA GLU A 85 -8.38 16.12 -19.96
C GLU A 85 -8.18 17.56 -19.48
N GLY A 86 -6.94 18.03 -19.61
CA GLY A 86 -6.51 19.35 -19.18
C GLY A 86 -5.03 19.54 -19.43
N GLU A 87 -4.67 19.92 -20.67
CA GLU A 87 -3.31 20.20 -21.15
C GLU A 87 -2.33 19.00 -21.00
N PRO A 88 -1.64 18.53 -22.07
CA PRO A 88 -0.59 17.53 -21.90
C PRO A 88 0.59 18.16 -21.16
N GLN A 89 0.60 18.04 -19.83
CA GLN A 89 1.81 18.24 -19.05
C GLN A 89 2.67 17.00 -19.29
N THR A 90 3.53 17.07 -20.30
CA THR A 90 4.63 16.11 -20.48
C THR A 90 5.59 16.31 -19.30
N GLU A 91 5.22 15.76 -18.14
CA GLU A 91 6.14 15.63 -17.04
C GLU A 91 7.17 14.56 -17.41
N PRO A 92 8.46 14.83 -17.20
CA PRO A 92 9.50 13.87 -17.55
C PRO A 92 9.36 12.65 -16.64
N HIS A 93 9.22 11.47 -17.22
CA HIS A 93 9.10 10.19 -16.52
C HIS A 93 10.44 9.48 -16.43
N CYS A 94 10.62 8.58 -15.46
CA CYS A 94 11.87 7.83 -15.28
C CYS A 94 12.24 6.92 -16.46
N GLU A 95 11.27 6.66 -17.35
CA GLU A 95 11.41 5.86 -18.57
C GLU A 95 11.87 6.71 -19.77
N ASP A 96 11.85 8.04 -19.65
CA ASP A 96 12.22 8.92 -20.75
C ASP A 96 13.75 8.89 -21.00
N PRO A 97 14.19 8.80 -22.27
CA PRO A 97 15.62 8.74 -22.62
C PRO A 97 16.45 9.91 -22.09
N ASP A 98 15.81 11.07 -21.92
CA ASP A 98 16.43 12.32 -21.49
C ASP A 98 16.15 12.65 -20.00
N PHE A 99 15.59 11.72 -19.21
CA PHE A 99 15.30 11.93 -17.79
C PHE A 99 16.58 11.98 -16.96
N VAL A 100 16.92 13.17 -16.42
CA VAL A 100 18.11 13.36 -15.57
C VAL A 100 17.70 13.50 -14.11
N VAL A 101 17.97 12.46 -13.32
CA VAL A 101 17.83 12.52 -11.85
C VAL A 101 18.92 13.44 -11.29
N ARG A 102 18.53 14.60 -10.75
CA ARG A 102 19.49 15.49 -10.07
C ARG A 102 19.87 14.90 -8.71
N ARG A 103 21.18 14.73 -8.50
CA ARG A 103 21.76 14.35 -7.20
C ARG A 103 21.78 15.50 -6.22
#